data_AF-A0AAE1AG23-F1
#
_entry.id   AF-A0AAE1AG23-F1
#
_cell.length_a   1.000
_cell.length_b   1.000
_cell.length_c   1.000
_cell.angle_alpha   90.00
_cell.angle_beta   90.00
_cell.angle_gamma   90.00
#
_symmetry.space_group_name_H-M   'P 1'
#
loop_
_entity.id
_entity.type
_entity.pdbx_description
1 polymer ?
#
loop_
_entity_poly.entity_id
_entity_poly.type
_entity_poly.pdbx_seq_one_letter_code
_entity_poly.pdbx_strand_id
1 'polypeptide(L)'
;MVAFVMKTQKCSGLEDLWVIFNEQLRTYKKHFFNMVKQFGFYKELKEDLTEHDALIHIDFSENYFCKWDSEIQSAHYGASKKQLSVHTGFYQIGTGDVHSFCGISDSLQHDPLPFGLIFPQC
;
A
#
# COMPACT_ATOMS: atom_id res chain seq x y z
N MET A 1 -10.50 -2.93 10.63
CA MET A 1 -11.91 -2.92 10.19
C MET A 1 -11.91 -3.32 8.72
N VAL A 2 -12.34 -4.54 8.37
CA VAL A 2 -12.34 -5.02 6.98
C VAL A 2 -13.55 -4.42 6.28
N ALA A 3 -13.34 -3.57 5.27
CA ALA A 3 -14.40 -3.08 4.42
C ALA A 3 -14.89 -4.25 3.54
N PHE A 4 -16.03 -4.85 3.91
CA PHE A 4 -16.72 -5.77 3.03
C PHE A 4 -17.27 -4.97 1.84
N VAL A 5 -16.67 -5.14 0.67
CA VAL A 5 -17.25 -4.65 -0.58
C VAL A 5 -18.37 -5.61 -0.98
N MET A 6 -19.58 -5.38 -0.44
CA MET A 6 -20.78 -6.04 -0.93
C MET A 6 -21.16 -5.46 -2.29
N LYS A 7 -21.23 -6.31 -3.32
CA LYS A 7 -21.88 -5.95 -4.58
C LYS A 7 -23.39 -5.79 -4.34
N THR A 8 -23.84 -4.55 -4.21
CA THR A 8 -25.27 -4.22 -4.11
C THR A 8 -25.85 -3.98 -5.49
N GLN A 9 -26.90 -4.72 -5.85
CA GLN A 9 -27.71 -4.42 -7.03
C GLN A 9 -28.70 -3.29 -6.68
N LYS A 10 -28.52 -2.11 -7.27
CA LYS A 10 -29.51 -1.03 -7.21
C LYS A 10 -30.45 -1.15 -8.41
N CYS A 11 -31.75 -1.30 -8.15
CA CYS A 11 -32.79 -1.09 -9.15
C CYS A 11 -33.16 0.39 -9.10
N SER A 12 -32.65 1.18 -10.03
CA SER A 12 -32.85 2.63 -10.09
C SER A 12 -33.18 3.07 -11.52
N GLY A 13 -33.62 4.32 -11.68
CA GLY A 13 -33.92 4.89 -13.00
C GLY A 13 -32.65 5.16 -13.83
N LEU A 14 -32.84 5.50 -15.10
CA LEU A 14 -31.75 5.89 -16.01
C LEU A 14 -30.96 7.10 -15.48
N GLU A 15 -31.64 8.02 -14.79
CA GLU A 15 -31.06 9.25 -14.25
C GLU A 15 -30.09 8.96 -13.10
N ASP A 16 -30.48 8.05 -12.19
CA ASP A 16 -29.60 7.61 -11.09
C ASP A 16 -28.35 6.90 -11.62
N LEU A 17 -28.48 6.11 -12.68
CA LEU A 17 -27.35 5.46 -13.34
C LEU A 17 -26.38 6.50 -13.92
N TRP A 18 -26.91 7.55 -14.55
CA TRP A 18 -26.09 8.62 -15.13
C TRP A 18 -25.28 9.37 -14.06
N VAL A 19 -25.89 9.66 -12.91
CA VAL A 19 -25.22 10.30 -11.78
C VAL A 19 -24.09 9.41 -11.25
N ILE A 20 -24.38 8.14 -10.94
CA ILE A 20 -23.39 7.18 -10.41
C ILE A 20 -22.23 7.00 -11.40
N PHE A 21 -22.54 6.87 -12.70
CA PHE A 21 -21.53 6.72 -13.73
C PHE A 21 -20.59 7.93 -13.78
N ASN A 22 -21.11 9.15 -13.72
CA ASN A 22 -20.28 10.35 -13.76
C ASN A 22 -19.41 10.51 -12.50
N GLU A 23 -19.94 10.17 -11.32
CA GLU A 23 -19.17 10.17 -10.07
C GLU A 23 -18.02 9.16 -10.10
N GLN A 24 -18.30 7.94 -10.56
CA GLN A 24 -17.29 6.90 -10.74
C GLN A 24 -16.26 7.28 -11.80
N LEU A 25 -16.71 7.85 -12.92
CA LEU A 25 -15.83 8.28 -14.01
C LEU A 25 -14.88 9.39 -13.54
N ARG A 26 -15.34 10.34 -12.73
CA ARG A 26 -14.50 11.38 -12.15
C ARG A 26 -13.41 10.78 -11.26
N THR A 27 -13.79 9.83 -10.41
CA THR A 27 -12.85 9.13 -9.51
C THR A 27 -11.84 8.30 -10.29
N TYR A 28 -12.31 7.56 -11.30
CA TYR A 28 -11.48 6.76 -12.19
C TYR A 28 -10.47 7.61 -12.97
N LYS A 29 -10.90 8.75 -13.54
CA LYS A 29 -10.01 9.67 -14.26
C LYS A 29 -8.86 10.16 -13.38
N LYS A 30 -9.16 10.53 -12.13
CA LYS A 30 -8.13 10.96 -11.17
C LYS A 30 -7.16 9.82 -10.85
N HIS A 31 -7.69 8.63 -10.58
CA HIS A 31 -6.86 7.46 -10.29
C HIS A 31 -5.96 7.08 -11.47
N PHE A 32 -6.52 7.02 -12.67
CA PHE A 32 -5.80 6.73 -13.91
C PHE A 32 -4.70 7.77 -14.18
N PHE A 33 -5.02 9.06 -14.03
CA PHE A 33 -4.05 10.13 -14.18
C PHE A 33 -2.88 9.97 -13.19
N ASN A 34 -3.18 9.73 -11.91
CA ASN A 34 -2.16 9.53 -10.88
C ASN A 34 -1.28 8.31 -11.20
N MET A 35 -1.88 7.18 -11.57
CA MET A 35 -1.17 5.96 -11.92
C MET A 35 -0.19 6.19 -13.08
N VAL A 36 -0.66 6.80 -14.18
CA VAL A 36 0.19 7.07 -15.35
C VAL A 36 1.32 8.03 -15.00
N LYS A 37 1.04 9.07 -14.23
CA LYS A 37 2.06 10.06 -13.82
C LYS A 37 3.08 9.48 -12.84
N GLN A 38 2.63 8.75 -11.83
CA GLN A 38 3.52 8.10 -10.85
C GLN A 38 4.42 7.08 -11.54
N PHE A 39 3.89 6.28 -12.47
CA PHE A 39 4.69 5.36 -13.26
C PHE A 39 5.71 6.09 -14.14
N GLY A 40 5.31 7.19 -14.78
CA GLY A 40 6.23 8.03 -15.57
C GLY A 40 7.40 8.56 -14.74
N PHE A 41 7.12 9.20 -13.60
CA PHE A 41 8.16 9.71 -12.70
C PHE A 41 9.05 8.59 -12.16
N TYR A 42 8.47 7.45 -11.77
CA TYR A 42 9.24 6.28 -11.34
C TYR A 42 10.19 5.78 -12.43
N LYS A 43 9.72 5.74 -13.68
CA LYS A 43 10.53 5.30 -14.81
C LYS A 43 11.69 6.25 -15.07
N GLU A 44 11.44 7.57 -15.09
CA GLU A 44 12.46 8.60 -15.25
C GLU A 44 13.52 8.50 -14.14
N LEU A 45 13.10 8.43 -12.87
CA LEU A 45 14.01 8.24 -11.73
C LEU A 45 14.83 6.94 -11.83
N LYS A 46 14.24 5.88 -12.39
CA LYS A 46 14.94 4.61 -12.57
C LYS A 46 15.95 4.66 -13.73
N GLU A 47 15.69 5.44 -14.76
CA GLU A 47 16.58 5.60 -15.91
C GLU A 47 17.77 6.53 -15.59
N ASP A 48 17.58 7.49 -14.68
CA ASP A 48 18.59 8.49 -14.28
C ASP A 48 19.40 8.12 -13.02
N LEU A 49 19.34 6.87 -12.53
CA LEU A 49 20.12 6.41 -11.36
C LEU A 49 21.63 6.46 -11.62
N THR A 50 22.37 7.12 -10.73
CA THR A 50 23.84 7.05 -10.71
C THR A 50 24.36 5.88 -9.88
N GLU A 51 25.64 5.52 -10.00
CA GLU A 51 26.28 4.45 -9.21
C GLU A 51 26.24 4.69 -7.68
N HIS A 52 25.96 5.92 -7.26
CA HIS A 52 25.88 6.31 -5.85
C HIS A 52 24.45 6.45 -5.34
N ASP A 53 23.46 6.31 -6.22
CA ASP A 53 22.06 6.41 -5.87
C ASP A 53 21.47 5.03 -5.57
N ALA A 54 20.54 4.98 -4.62
CA ALA A 54 19.79 3.77 -4.30
C ALA A 54 18.30 4.00 -4.58
N LEU A 55 17.69 3.12 -5.37
CA LEU A 55 16.25 3.07 -5.53
C LEU A 55 15.70 2.03 -4.57
N ILE A 56 14.77 2.45 -3.71
CA ILE A 56 14.03 1.57 -2.81
C ILE A 56 12.56 1.64 -3.21
N HIS A 57 11.99 0.50 -3.57
CA HIS A 57 10.57 0.36 -3.87
C HIS A 57 9.94 -0.51 -2.80
N ILE A 58 8.98 0.05 -2.06
CA ILE A 58 8.25 -0.65 -1.00
C ILE A 58 6.79 -0.77 -1.46
N ASP A 59 6.26 -1.99 -1.47
CA ASP A 59 4.84 -2.23 -1.71
C ASP A 59 4.03 -1.76 -0.49
N PHE A 60 2.72 -1.56 -0.66
CA PHE A 60 1.86 -1.10 0.43
C PHE A 60 1.96 -2.03 1.63
N SER A 61 2.12 -1.44 2.82
CA SER A 61 2.19 -2.19 4.07
C SER A 61 0.86 -2.86 4.36
N GLU A 62 0.87 -4.19 4.39
CA GLU A 62 -0.29 -4.97 4.83
C GLU A 62 -0.22 -5.17 6.34
N ASN A 63 -1.33 -4.85 7.03
CA ASN A 63 -1.45 -5.12 8.45
C ASN A 63 -1.81 -6.60 8.63
N TYR A 64 -0.85 -7.37 9.13
CA TYR A 64 -1.05 -8.76 9.47
C TYR A 64 -1.59 -8.86 10.89
N PHE A 65 -2.79 -9.44 11.02
CA PHE A 65 -3.32 -9.82 12.32
C PHE A 65 -2.63 -11.11 12.79
N CYS A 66 -1.85 -11.03 13.86
CA CYS A 66 -1.22 -12.18 14.48
C CYS A 66 -2.27 -13.02 15.24
N LYS A 67 -3.07 -13.79 14.49
CA LYS A 67 -4.16 -14.62 15.04
C LYS A 67 -3.68 -15.73 15.98
N TRP A 68 -2.38 -16.03 15.99
CA TRP A 68 -1.77 -17.11 16.78
C TRP A 68 -0.60 -16.63 17.66
N ASP A 69 -0.54 -15.34 18.03
CA ASP A 69 0.48 -14.84 18.99
C ASP A 69 0.27 -15.39 20.41
N SER A 70 -0.90 -15.95 20.71
CA SER A 70 -1.19 -16.57 22.00
C SER A 70 -2.09 -17.79 21.85
N GLU A 71 -1.90 -18.74 22.78
CA GLU A 71 -2.47 -20.08 22.84
C GLU A 71 -4.01 -20.10 22.65
N ILE A 72 -4.56 -21.25 22.23
CA ILE A 72 -5.96 -21.44 21.78
C ILE A 72 -7.03 -20.83 22.73
N GLN A 73 -6.74 -20.67 24.02
CA GLN A 73 -7.69 -20.13 25.01
C GLN A 73 -7.62 -18.61 25.26
N SER A 74 -6.56 -17.90 24.89
CA SER A 74 -6.45 -16.43 25.09
C SER A 74 -7.21 -15.61 24.04
N ALA A 75 -7.52 -16.21 22.88
CA ALA A 75 -8.33 -15.61 21.83
C ALA A 75 -9.77 -15.25 22.29
N HIS A 76 -10.21 -15.82 23.41
CA HIS A 76 -11.57 -15.67 23.94
C HIS A 76 -11.72 -14.55 24.99
N TYR A 77 -10.63 -14.02 25.56
CA TYR A 77 -10.67 -13.05 26.68
C TYR A 77 -9.73 -11.84 26.59
N GLY A 78 -8.99 -11.62 25.50
CA GLY A 78 -8.13 -10.44 25.34
C GLY A 78 -8.35 -9.72 24.01
N ALA A 79 -9.04 -8.58 24.03
CA ALA A 79 -9.36 -7.77 22.84
C ALA A 79 -8.15 -7.05 22.18
N SER A 80 -6.94 -7.20 22.73
CA SER A 80 -5.72 -6.55 22.22
C SER A 80 -4.98 -7.48 21.25
N LYS A 81 -5.56 -7.70 20.06
CA LYS A 81 -4.86 -8.40 18.98
C LYS A 81 -3.70 -7.53 18.50
N LYS A 82 -2.46 -7.95 18.75
CA LYS A 82 -1.28 -7.32 18.15
C LYS A 82 -1.41 -7.41 16.62
N GLN A 83 -1.27 -6.27 15.97
CA GLN A 83 -1.21 -6.14 14.52
C GLN A 83 0.22 -5.72 14.18
N LEU A 84 0.83 -6.40 13.22
CA LEU A 84 2.14 -6.06 12.70
C LEU A 84 1.99 -5.58 11.27
N SER A 85 2.70 -4.52 10.90
CA SER A 85 2.75 -4.02 9.54
C SER A 85 3.96 -4.63 8.85
N VAL A 86 3.71 -5.33 7.75
CA VAL A 86 4.76 -5.96 6.93
C VAL A 86 5.03 -5.08 5.72
N HIS A 87 6.29 -4.68 5.55
CA HIS A 87 6.78 -3.83 4.46
C HIS A 87 7.64 -4.69 3.54
N THR A 88 7.05 -5.19 2.46
CA THR A 88 7.80 -5.92 1.44
C THR A 88 8.30 -4.96 0.38
N GLY A 89 9.55 -5.09 0.00
CA GLY A 89 10.13 -4.22 -1.01
C GLY A 89 11.36 -4.80 -1.67
N PHE A 90 11.93 -4.03 -2.58
CA PHE A 90 13.24 -4.29 -3.13
C PHE A 90 14.05 -2.99 -3.19
N TYR A 91 15.37 -3.13 -3.19
CA TYR A 91 16.27 -2.02 -3.45
C TYR A 91 17.29 -2.41 -4.52
N GLN A 92 17.82 -1.40 -5.21
CA GLN A 92 18.93 -1.51 -6.16
C GLN A 92 19.86 -0.31 -5.96
N ILE A 93 21.16 -0.51 -6.10
CA ILE A 93 22.17 0.56 -6.05
C ILE A 93 22.70 0.77 -7.47
N GLY A 94 22.55 1.98 -8.00
CA GLY A 94 22.81 2.29 -9.41
C GLY A 94 22.13 1.32 -10.36
N THR A 95 22.92 0.73 -11.25
CA THR A 95 22.52 -0.30 -12.23
C THR A 95 22.88 -1.73 -11.79
N GLY A 96 23.22 -1.90 -10.50
CA GLY A 96 23.60 -3.18 -9.92
C GLY A 96 22.44 -4.14 -9.68
N ASP A 97 22.70 -5.18 -8.90
CA ASP A 97 21.73 -6.23 -8.61
C ASP A 97 20.53 -5.70 -7.78
N VAL A 98 19.37 -6.31 -8.04
CA VAL A 98 18.14 -6.04 -7.29
C VAL A 98 18.06 -6.98 -6.09
N HIS A 99 17.87 -6.41 -4.91
CA HIS A 99 17.77 -7.14 -3.65
C HIS A 99 16.37 -6.98 -3.05
N SER A 100 15.69 -8.09 -2.76
CA SER A 100 14.42 -8.08 -2.05
C SER A 100 14.63 -8.05 -0.53
N PHE A 101 13.69 -7.42 0.17
CA PHE A 101 13.67 -7.38 1.62
C PHE A 101 12.24 -7.38 2.17
N CYS A 102 12.12 -7.70 3.45
CA CYS A 102 10.87 -7.65 4.19
C CYS A 102 11.15 -7.06 5.58
N GLY A 103 10.57 -5.89 5.85
CA GLY A 103 10.62 -5.22 7.14
C GLY A 103 9.33 -5.45 7.93
N ILE A 104 9.45 -5.58 9.25
CA ILE A 104 8.29 -5.71 10.15
C ILE A 104 8.31 -4.53 11.09
N SER A 105 7.18 -3.85 11.27
CA SER A 105 7.04 -2.78 12.26
C SER A 105 5.75 -2.87 13.06
N ASP A 106 5.81 -2.38 14.30
CA ASP A 106 4.64 -2.27 15.20
C ASP A 106 3.75 -1.05 14.89
N SER A 107 4.08 -0.28 13.85
CA SER A 107 3.34 0.93 13.48
C SER A 107 2.09 0.59 12.66
N LEU A 108 0.91 0.89 13.19
CA LEU A 108 -0.39 0.65 12.54
C LEU A 108 -0.79 1.74 11.53
N GLN A 109 0.11 2.67 11.22
CA GLN A 109 -0.17 3.74 10.25
C GLN A 109 -0.21 3.16 8.83
N HIS A 110 -1.37 3.34 8.17
CA HIS A 110 -1.67 2.88 6.81
C HIS A 110 -1.47 3.97 5.75
N ASP A 111 -0.91 5.12 6.13
CA ASP A 111 -0.71 6.20 5.17
C ASP A 111 0.48 5.87 4.26
N PRO A 112 0.39 6.17 2.94
CA PRO A 112 1.55 6.11 2.07
C PRO A 112 2.60 7.06 2.67
N LEU A 113 3.71 6.50 3.13
CA LEU A 113 4.81 7.30 3.66
C LEU A 113 5.18 8.33 2.59
N PRO A 114 5.04 9.64 2.88
CA PRO A 114 5.59 10.65 1.99
C PRO A 114 7.08 10.37 1.92
N PHE A 115 7.58 10.17 0.70
CA PHE A 115 8.98 9.89 0.40
C PHE A 115 9.89 10.78 1.28
N GLY A 116 10.49 10.18 2.29
CA GLY A 116 11.07 10.86 3.43
C GLY A 116 11.95 9.89 4.18
N LEU A 117 13.17 9.78 3.67
CA LEU A 117 14.31 9.06 4.24
C LEU A 117 14.30 9.09 5.77
N ILE A 118 14.18 7.93 6.40
CA ILE A 118 14.71 7.70 7.75
C ILE A 118 15.45 6.38 7.70
N PHE A 119 16.76 6.45 7.45
CA PHE A 119 17.70 5.47 7.99
C PHE A 119 17.98 5.91 9.44
N PRO A 120 17.51 5.19 10.47
CA PRO A 120 18.18 5.28 11.75
C PRO A 120 19.54 4.59 11.57
N GLN A 121 20.60 5.37 11.74
CA GLN A 121 21.92 4.84 12.00
C GLN A 121 21.89 3.96 13.26
N CYS A 122 22.73 2.91 13.22
CA CYS A 122 23.09 1.93 14.25
C CYS A 122 22.36 0.58 14.17
#